data_AF-A0A1Y6M0I9-F1
#
_entry.id   AF-A0A1Y6M0I9-F1
#
_cell.length_a   1.000
_cell.length_b   1.000
_cell.length_c   1.000
_cell.angle_alpha   90.00
_cell.angle_beta   90.00
_cell.angle_gamma   90.00
#
_symmetry.space_group_name_H-M   'P 1'
#
loop_
_entity.id
_entity.type
_entity.pdbx_description
1 polymer ?
#
loop_
_entity_poly.entity_id
_entity_poly.type
_entity_poly.pdbx_seq_one_letter_code
_entity_poly.pdbx_strand_id
1 'polypeptide(L)'
;MSYTRDIFGEHDEYAMHIWAIELPNLAFSCTYVMHILLAFTALHKAHLEPRDALMLRACTVDHADKAMLLYRQETPACTAENANERFIFTWLVSLFAYAVPPSVTPIDTMAELILLVQGIDAVSTESWLLVAHGPFAAILTRGFQEVAVHGVDG
;
A
#
# COMPACT_ATOMS: atom_id res chain seq x y z
N MET A 1 32.79 -1.29 -12.21
CA MET A 1 31.53 -1.48 -11.45
C MET A 1 31.52 -0.52 -10.25
N SER A 2 31.25 0.78 -10.45
CA SER A 2 31.27 1.75 -9.33
C SER A 2 30.51 3.05 -9.64
N TYR A 3 29.36 2.96 -10.32
CA TYR A 3 28.53 4.16 -10.60
C TYR A 3 27.07 4.00 -10.18
N THR A 4 26.56 2.77 -10.09
CA THR A 4 25.18 2.49 -9.62
C THR A 4 25.03 2.44 -8.11
N ARG A 5 26.13 2.42 -7.33
CA ARG A 5 26.04 2.39 -5.86
C ARG A 5 25.90 3.78 -5.24
N ASP A 6 26.53 4.79 -5.86
CA ASP A 6 26.62 6.13 -5.26
C ASP A 6 25.41 7.03 -5.54
N ILE A 7 24.55 6.69 -6.50
CA ILE A 7 23.30 7.43 -6.76
C ILE A 7 22.17 7.03 -5.79
N PHE A 8 22.24 5.81 -5.24
CA PHE A 8 21.19 5.25 -4.39
C PHE A 8 21.50 5.30 -2.88
N GLY A 9 22.74 5.63 -2.48
CA GLY A 9 23.19 5.46 -1.09
C GLY A 9 22.35 6.16 -0.01
N GLU A 10 22.02 7.44 -0.19
CA GLU A 10 21.24 8.19 0.81
C GLU A 10 19.71 8.11 0.59
N HIS A 11 19.27 7.96 -0.66
CA HIS A 11 17.84 7.89 -1.01
C HIS A 11 17.21 6.51 -0.76
N ASP A 12 18.02 5.44 -0.81
CA ASP A 12 17.55 4.08 -0.54
C ASP A 12 17.43 3.82 0.97
N GLU A 13 18.30 4.40 1.81
CA GLU A 13 18.20 4.22 3.27
C GLU A 13 16.87 4.73 3.84
N TYR A 14 16.39 5.88 3.39
CA TYR A 14 15.10 6.43 3.86
C TYR A 14 13.90 5.62 3.34
N ALA A 15 13.93 5.23 2.07
CA ALA A 15 12.89 4.38 1.50
C ALA A 15 12.85 3.02 2.22
N MET A 16 14.01 2.37 2.37
CA MET A 16 14.16 1.13 3.11
C MET A 16 13.70 1.28 4.56
N HIS A 17 13.94 2.42 5.21
CA HIS A 17 13.46 2.67 6.56
C HIS A 17 11.92 2.66 6.65
N ILE A 18 11.23 3.35 5.73
CA ILE A 18 9.76 3.34 5.67
C ILE A 18 9.24 1.91 5.54
N TRP A 19 9.84 1.14 4.63
CA TRP A 19 9.33 -0.17 4.27
C TRP A 19 9.70 -1.29 5.22
N ALA A 20 10.91 -1.25 5.77
CA ALA A 20 11.44 -2.28 6.63
C ALA A 20 11.15 -2.02 8.12
N ILE A 21 10.86 -0.78 8.51
CA ILE A 21 10.66 -0.39 9.92
C ILE A 21 9.27 0.20 10.14
N GLU A 22 8.95 1.33 9.50
CA GLU A 22 7.71 2.07 9.78
C GLU A 22 6.46 1.29 9.40
N LEU A 23 6.44 0.69 8.21
CA LEU A 23 5.30 -0.09 7.75
C LEU A 23 5.02 -1.32 8.64
N PRO A 24 6.01 -2.16 8.99
CA PRO A 24 5.80 -3.23 9.96
C PRO A 24 5.31 -2.74 11.32
N ASN A 25 5.88 -1.65 11.86
CA ASN A 25 5.43 -1.08 13.13
C ASN A 25 3.95 -0.66 13.08
N LEU A 26 3.56 0.04 12.00
CA LEU A 26 2.17 0.42 11.78
C LEU A 26 1.26 -0.81 11.65
N ALA A 27 1.70 -1.84 10.91
CA ALA A 27 0.95 -3.09 10.78
C ALA A 27 0.75 -3.79 12.13
N PHE A 28 1.75 -3.80 13.03
CA PHE A 28 1.57 -4.36 14.36
C PHE A 28 0.57 -3.58 15.22
N SER A 29 0.42 -2.28 14.98
CA SER A 29 -0.53 -1.42 15.71
C SER A 29 -1.91 -1.32 15.05
N CYS A 30 -2.05 -1.72 13.78
CA CYS A 30 -3.26 -1.57 12.99
C CYS A 30 -3.64 -2.85 12.23
N THR A 31 -4.69 -3.52 12.71
CA THR A 31 -5.09 -4.86 12.23
C THR A 31 -5.47 -4.89 10.74
N TYR A 32 -6.15 -3.87 10.23
CA TYR A 32 -6.51 -3.84 8.80
C TYR A 32 -5.29 -3.62 7.90
N VAL A 33 -4.31 -2.79 8.33
CA VAL A 33 -3.02 -2.63 7.63
C VAL A 33 -2.24 -3.94 7.64
N MET A 34 -2.18 -4.64 8.78
CA MET A 34 -1.55 -5.96 8.87
C MET A 34 -2.13 -6.95 7.86
N HIS A 35 -3.46 -7.04 7.79
CA HIS A 35 -4.11 -8.01 6.92
C HIS A 35 -3.85 -7.71 5.44
N ILE A 36 -3.94 -6.46 4.98
CA ILE A 36 -3.63 -6.17 3.56
C ILE A 36 -2.15 -6.41 3.24
N LEU A 37 -1.23 -6.12 4.17
CA LEU A 37 0.19 -6.41 4.00
C LEU A 37 0.46 -7.92 3.89
N LEU A 38 -0.20 -8.74 4.70
CA LEU A 38 -0.12 -10.20 4.62
C LEU A 38 -0.73 -10.75 3.33
N ALA A 39 -1.84 -10.17 2.86
CA ALA A 39 -2.45 -10.54 1.58
C ALA A 39 -1.48 -10.27 0.42
N PHE A 40 -0.88 -9.08 0.38
CA PHE A 40 0.11 -8.72 -0.64
C PHE A 40 1.35 -9.62 -0.57
N THR A 41 1.83 -9.92 0.64
CA THR A 41 2.96 -10.84 0.84
C THR A 41 2.65 -12.26 0.37
N ALA A 42 1.46 -12.79 0.72
CA ALA A 42 1.03 -14.11 0.29
C ALA A 42 0.90 -14.20 -1.24
N LEU A 43 0.38 -13.15 -1.88
CA LEU A 43 0.27 -13.06 -3.32
C LEU A 43 1.64 -13.09 -4.01
N HIS A 44 2.57 -12.27 -3.52
CA HIS A 44 3.95 -12.25 -4.02
C HIS A 44 4.63 -13.61 -3.84
N LYS A 45 4.49 -14.24 -2.66
CA LYS A 45 4.99 -15.59 -2.41
C LYS A 45 4.35 -16.63 -3.34
N ALA A 46 3.06 -16.54 -3.64
CA ALA A 46 2.39 -17.47 -4.56
C ALA A 46 2.97 -17.41 -5.98
N HIS A 47 3.51 -16.27 -6.39
CA HIS A 47 4.22 -16.12 -7.65
C HIS A 47 5.61 -16.79 -7.61
N LEU A 48 6.34 -16.64 -6.50
CA LEU A 48 7.69 -17.19 -6.33
C LEU A 48 7.72 -18.70 -6.02
N GLU A 49 6.67 -19.22 -5.39
CA GLU A 49 6.58 -20.60 -4.90
C GLU A 49 5.39 -21.35 -5.56
N PRO A 50 5.49 -21.79 -6.83
CA PRO A 50 4.38 -22.41 -7.55
C PRO A 50 3.78 -23.65 -6.89
N ARG A 51 4.58 -24.35 -6.06
CA ARG A 51 4.17 -25.56 -5.33
C ARG A 51 3.11 -25.25 -4.28
N ASP A 52 3.23 -24.11 -3.61
CA ASP A 52 2.34 -23.68 -2.52
C ASP A 52 1.33 -22.61 -2.98
N ALA A 53 1.37 -22.25 -4.27
CA ALA A 53 0.61 -21.14 -4.84
C ALA A 53 -0.90 -21.23 -4.60
N LEU A 54 -1.48 -22.43 -4.61
CA LEU A 54 -2.92 -22.59 -4.35
C LEU A 54 -3.28 -22.16 -2.91
N MET A 55 -2.52 -22.65 -1.93
CA MET A 55 -2.70 -22.29 -0.52
C MET A 55 -2.43 -20.80 -0.30
N LEU A 56 -1.35 -20.28 -0.85
CA LEU A 56 -0.97 -18.87 -0.71
C LEU A 56 -1.99 -17.91 -1.37
N ARG A 57 -2.60 -18.30 -2.49
CA ARG A 57 -3.73 -17.57 -3.09
C ARG A 57 -4.97 -17.59 -2.20
N ALA A 58 -5.27 -18.72 -1.55
CA ALA A 58 -6.37 -18.76 -0.59
C ALA A 58 -6.10 -17.84 0.62
N CYS A 59 -4.87 -17.85 1.15
CA CYS A 59 -4.45 -16.90 2.20
C CYS A 59 -4.55 -15.44 1.76
N THR A 60 -4.22 -15.17 0.49
CA THR A 60 -4.33 -13.84 -0.11
C THR A 60 -5.78 -13.32 -0.02
N VAL A 61 -6.75 -14.12 -0.46
CA VAL A 61 -8.18 -13.75 -0.44
C VAL A 61 -8.67 -13.56 1.00
N ASP A 62 -8.40 -14.53 1.89
CA ASP A 62 -8.84 -14.48 3.29
C ASP A 62 -8.31 -13.23 4.03
N HIS A 63 -7.05 -12.86 3.81
CA HIS A 63 -6.48 -11.66 4.40
C HIS A 63 -7.01 -10.37 3.77
N ALA A 64 -7.19 -10.31 2.45
CA ALA A 64 -7.75 -9.13 1.79
C ALA A 64 -9.19 -8.85 2.26
N ASP A 65 -10.03 -9.88 2.36
CA ASP A 65 -11.41 -9.77 2.82
C ASP A 65 -11.48 -9.26 4.28
N LYS A 66 -10.64 -9.82 5.16
CA LYS A 66 -10.53 -9.35 6.56
C LYS A 66 -10.10 -7.90 6.64
N ALA A 67 -9.12 -7.50 5.83
CA ALA A 67 -8.62 -6.14 5.80
C ALA A 67 -9.72 -5.14 5.42
N MET A 68 -10.48 -5.45 4.36
CA MET A 68 -11.58 -4.61 3.88
C MET A 68 -12.74 -4.55 4.89
N LEU A 69 -13.09 -5.67 5.52
CA LEU A 69 -14.14 -5.72 6.54
C LEU A 69 -13.78 -4.84 7.74
N LEU A 70 -12.56 -4.97 8.26
CA LEU A 70 -12.09 -4.20 9.40
C LEU A 70 -12.01 -2.71 9.07
N TYR A 71 -11.48 -2.35 7.89
CA TYR A 71 -11.41 -0.96 7.45
C TYR A 71 -12.80 -0.31 7.36
N ARG A 72 -13.84 -1.04 6.90
CA ARG A 72 -15.22 -0.52 6.85
C ARG A 72 -15.85 -0.32 8.23
N GLN A 73 -15.33 -0.98 9.27
CA GLN A 73 -15.81 -0.82 10.64
C GLN A 73 -15.20 0.41 11.33
N GLU A 74 -14.11 0.95 10.78
CA GLU A 74 -13.46 2.15 11.29
C GLU A 74 -14.29 3.42 11.05
N THR A 75 -14.02 4.45 11.87
CA THR A 75 -14.70 5.75 11.76
C THR A 75 -14.48 6.34 10.35
N PRO A 76 -15.52 6.86 9.68
CA PRO A 76 -15.38 7.39 8.32
C PRO A 76 -14.52 8.66 8.27
N ALA A 77 -14.46 9.43 9.35
CA ALA A 77 -13.68 10.66 9.45
C ALA A 77 -12.16 10.39 9.52
N CYS A 78 -11.39 11.14 8.73
CA CYS A 78 -9.94 11.18 8.85
C CYS A 78 -9.54 12.05 10.04
N THR A 79 -8.74 11.51 10.96
CA THR A 79 -8.19 12.21 12.12
C THR A 79 -6.67 12.10 12.14
N ALA A 80 -5.99 12.90 12.97
CA ALA A 80 -4.54 12.86 13.08
C ALA A 80 -4.02 11.48 13.53
N GLU A 81 -4.82 10.76 14.30
CA GLU A 81 -4.48 9.45 14.87
C GLU A 81 -4.69 8.28 13.92
N ASN A 82 -5.49 8.45 12.86
CA ASN A 82 -5.80 7.37 11.90
C ASN A 82 -5.34 7.67 10.47
N ALA A 83 -4.84 8.89 10.20
CA ALA A 83 -4.50 9.34 8.86
C ALA A 83 -3.40 8.47 8.22
N ASN A 84 -2.39 8.06 9.00
CA ASN A 84 -1.28 7.24 8.51
C ASN A 84 -1.74 5.83 8.13
N GLU A 85 -2.54 5.21 9.00
CA GLU A 85 -3.12 3.88 8.82
C GLU A 85 -4.02 3.84 7.59
N ARG A 86 -4.90 4.84 7.44
CA ARG A 86 -5.79 4.97 6.29
C ARG A 86 -5.01 5.17 5.00
N PHE A 87 -4.04 6.09 5.02
CA PHE A 87 -3.21 6.38 3.85
C PHE A 87 -2.43 5.14 3.40
N ILE A 88 -1.71 4.48 4.32
CA ILE A 88 -0.94 3.27 4.01
C ILE A 88 -1.86 2.13 3.56
N PHE A 89 -2.99 1.91 4.21
CA PHE A 89 -3.95 0.89 3.81
C PHE A 89 -4.42 1.10 2.38
N THR A 90 -4.87 2.32 2.06
CA THR A 90 -5.30 2.71 0.72
C THR A 90 -4.20 2.52 -0.32
N TRP A 91 -2.97 2.86 0.03
CA TRP A 91 -1.82 2.74 -0.86
C TRP A 91 -1.43 1.27 -1.10
N LEU A 92 -1.43 0.42 -0.06
CA LEU A 92 -1.24 -1.03 -0.19
C LEU A 92 -2.37 -1.71 -0.98
N VAL A 93 -3.62 -1.30 -0.76
CA VAL A 93 -4.77 -1.78 -1.53
C VAL A 93 -4.60 -1.46 -3.01
N SER A 94 -4.09 -0.27 -3.35
CA SER A 94 -3.81 0.10 -4.74
C SER A 94 -2.78 -0.83 -5.38
N LEU A 95 -1.63 -1.03 -4.71
CA LEU A 95 -0.60 -1.95 -5.19
C LEU A 95 -1.13 -3.37 -5.33
N PHE A 96 -1.94 -3.81 -4.36
CA PHE A 96 -2.58 -5.11 -4.39
C PHE A 96 -3.51 -5.26 -5.59
N ALA A 97 -4.37 -4.28 -5.86
CA ALA A 97 -5.27 -4.28 -7.01
C ALA A 97 -4.53 -4.38 -8.35
N TYR A 98 -3.36 -3.73 -8.48
CA TYR A 98 -2.51 -3.86 -9.66
C TYR A 98 -1.79 -5.22 -9.76
N ALA A 99 -1.47 -5.86 -8.63
CA ALA A 99 -0.73 -7.11 -8.60
C ALA A 99 -1.62 -8.37 -8.71
N VAL A 100 -2.89 -8.28 -8.33
CA VAL A 100 -3.81 -9.42 -8.32
C VAL A 100 -4.13 -9.85 -9.76
N PRO A 101 -3.86 -11.13 -10.13
CA PRO A 101 -4.27 -11.64 -11.42
C PRO A 101 -5.80 -11.85 -11.46
N PRO A 102 -6.45 -11.71 -12.63
CA PRO A 102 -7.90 -11.90 -12.77
C PRO A 102 -8.42 -13.25 -12.29
N SER A 103 -7.55 -14.26 -12.19
CA SER A 103 -7.87 -15.60 -11.71
C SER A 103 -7.95 -15.75 -10.18
N VAL A 104 -7.63 -14.70 -9.41
CA VAL A 104 -7.50 -14.77 -7.94
C VAL A 104 -8.67 -14.09 -7.21
N THR A 105 -9.46 -13.25 -7.88
CA THR A 105 -10.51 -12.45 -7.24
C THR A 105 -11.86 -12.56 -7.95
N PRO A 106 -12.97 -12.60 -7.20
CA PRO A 106 -14.29 -12.26 -7.73
C PRO A 106 -14.29 -10.83 -8.28
N ILE A 107 -15.00 -10.62 -9.39
CA ILE A 107 -15.09 -9.32 -10.10
C ILE A 107 -15.56 -8.19 -9.17
N ASP A 108 -16.43 -8.50 -8.20
CA ASP A 108 -17.00 -7.52 -7.27
C ASP A 108 -15.95 -6.96 -6.31
N THR A 109 -15.03 -7.80 -5.81
CA THR A 109 -13.89 -7.36 -4.99
C THR A 109 -12.94 -6.47 -5.81
N MET A 110 -12.71 -6.79 -7.09
CA MET A 110 -11.91 -5.93 -7.98
C MET A 110 -12.58 -4.59 -8.27
N ALA A 111 -13.91 -4.58 -8.44
CA ALA A 111 -14.67 -3.34 -8.62
C ALA A 111 -14.62 -2.47 -7.35
N GLU A 112 -14.76 -3.05 -6.16
CA GLU A 112 -14.59 -2.34 -4.90
C GLU A 112 -13.15 -1.82 -4.72
N LEU A 113 -12.13 -2.60 -5.09
CA LEU A 113 -10.73 -2.18 -5.06
C LEU A 113 -10.47 -1.01 -6.03
N ILE A 114 -11.03 -1.06 -7.25
CA ILE A 114 -10.92 0.01 -8.25
C ILE A 114 -11.69 1.26 -7.80
N LEU A 115 -12.87 1.12 -7.20
CA LEU A 115 -13.63 2.24 -6.63
C LEU A 115 -12.93 2.84 -5.41
N LEU A 116 -12.26 2.02 -4.59
CA LEU A 116 -11.43 2.47 -3.48
C LEU A 116 -10.22 3.25 -4.02
N VAL A 117 -9.60 2.78 -5.12
CA VAL A 117 -8.51 3.46 -5.85
C VAL A 117 -8.97 4.79 -6.45
N GLN A 118 -10.20 4.87 -6.94
CA GLN A 118 -10.79 6.12 -7.43
C GLN A 118 -11.18 7.08 -6.29
N GLY A 119 -11.47 6.57 -5.09
CA GLY A 119 -11.71 7.36 -3.87
C GLY A 119 -10.44 7.87 -3.18
N ILE A 120 -9.26 7.45 -3.66
CA ILE A 120 -7.96 7.85 -3.09
C ILE A 120 -7.73 9.34 -3.19
N ASP A 121 -8.21 10.00 -4.24
CA ASP A 121 -8.05 11.45 -4.37
C ASP A 121 -8.73 12.19 -3.20
N ALA A 122 -9.90 11.72 -2.76
CA ALA A 122 -10.62 12.32 -1.63
C ALA A 122 -9.93 12.05 -0.29
N VAL A 123 -9.54 10.79 -0.03
CA VAL A 123 -8.86 10.40 1.21
C VAL A 123 -7.46 10.99 1.29
N SER A 124 -6.74 11.03 0.17
CA SER A 124 -5.41 11.62 0.07
C SER A 124 -5.47 13.12 0.27
N THR A 125 -6.44 13.83 -0.33
CA THR A 125 -6.59 15.28 -0.10
C THR A 125 -6.91 15.59 1.37
N GLU A 126 -7.74 14.78 2.03
CA GLU A 126 -8.13 14.97 3.43
C GLU A 126 -7.01 14.61 4.42
N SER A 127 -6.24 13.55 4.14
CA SER A 127 -5.13 13.09 4.98
C SER A 127 -3.79 13.76 4.66
N TRP A 128 -3.66 14.42 3.49
CA TRP A 128 -2.40 14.98 2.97
C TRP A 128 -1.66 15.82 4.02
N LEU A 129 -2.34 16.80 4.60
CA LEU A 129 -1.72 17.73 5.54
C LEU A 129 -1.20 17.00 6.79
N LEU A 130 -1.93 15.96 7.25
CA LEU A 130 -1.59 15.22 8.46
C LEU A 130 -0.45 14.22 8.21
N VAL A 131 -0.48 13.53 7.07
CA VAL A 131 0.54 12.54 6.67
C VAL A 131 1.83 13.22 6.22
N ALA A 132 1.76 14.43 5.62
CA ALA A 132 2.93 15.21 5.23
C ALA A 132 3.83 15.62 6.43
N HIS A 133 3.31 15.58 7.65
CA HIS A 133 4.08 15.79 8.89
C HIS A 133 4.43 14.48 9.62
N GLY A 134 4.04 13.32 9.07
CA GLY A 134 4.26 12.00 9.64
C GLY A 134 5.41 11.21 8.99
N PRO A 135 5.68 9.99 9.48
CA PRO A 135 6.79 9.15 8.99
C PRO A 135 6.63 8.74 7.51
N PHE A 136 5.39 8.75 6.99
CA PHE A 136 5.08 8.38 5.60
C PHE A 136 5.09 9.55 4.62
N ALA A 137 5.47 10.77 5.06
CA ALA A 137 5.49 11.97 4.23
C ALA A 137 6.26 11.79 2.91
N ALA A 138 7.33 10.98 2.89
CA ALA A 138 8.10 10.79 1.66
C ALA A 138 7.37 9.97 0.58
N ILE A 139 6.38 9.14 0.93
CA ILE A 139 5.55 8.46 -0.06
C ILE A 139 4.75 9.50 -0.85
N LEU A 140 4.27 10.55 -0.16
CA LEU A 140 3.56 11.67 -0.76
C LEU A 140 4.47 12.54 -1.64
N THR A 141 5.62 12.96 -1.13
CA THR A 141 6.48 13.90 -1.86
C THR A 141 7.20 13.26 -3.05
N ARG A 142 7.50 11.96 -3.00
CA ARG A 142 8.25 11.27 -4.07
C ARG A 142 7.42 11.06 -5.34
N GLY A 143 6.13 10.72 -5.20
CA GLY A 143 5.23 10.61 -6.36
C GLY A 143 5.07 11.93 -7.13
N PHE A 144 5.07 13.06 -6.41
CA PHE A 144 4.97 14.39 -7.01
C PHE A 144 6.30 14.93 -7.55
N GLN A 145 7.45 14.59 -6.95
CA GLN A 145 8.76 15.00 -7.48
C GLN A 145 9.06 14.34 -8.83
N GLU A 146 8.69 13.06 -9.02
CA GLU A 146 8.86 12.40 -10.32
C GLU A 146 7.91 12.98 -11.38
N VAL A 147 6.67 13.34 -11.02
CA VAL A 147 5.73 14.03 -11.94
C VAL A 147 6.13 15.46 -12.24
N ALA A 148 6.74 16.18 -11.29
CA ALA A 148 7.25 17.53 -11.51
C ALA A 148 8.56 17.57 -12.30
N VAL A 149 9.40 16.53 -12.18
CA VAL A 149 10.65 16.38 -12.97
C VAL A 149 10.36 15.84 -14.37
N HIS A 150 9.34 15.00 -14.54
CA HIS A 150 8.85 14.52 -15.84
C HIS A 150 7.58 15.23 -16.30
N GLY A 151 7.38 16.48 -15.87
CA GLY A 151 6.25 17.30 -16.29
C GLY A 151 6.16 17.36 -17.82
N VAL A 152 5.12 16.71 -18.35
CA VAL A 152 4.44 16.99 -19.63
C VAL A 152 5.37 17.55 -20.72
N ASP A 153 6.22 16.69 -21.27
CA ASP A 153 6.74 16.87 -22.62
C ASP A 153 6.16 15.77 -23.51
N GLY A 154 5.08 16.12 -24.23
CA GLY A 154 4.66 15.50 -25.50
C GLY A 154 3.78 14.26 -25.41
#